data_AF-A0A9E4GHR5-F1
#
_entry.id   AF-A0A9E4GHR5-F1
#
_cell.length_a   1.000
_cell.length_b   1.000
_cell.length_c   1.000
_cell.angle_alpha   90.00
_cell.angle_beta   90.00
_cell.angle_gamma   90.00
#
_symmetry.space_group_name_H-M   'P 1'
#
loop_
_entity.id
_entity.type
_entity.pdbx_description
1 polymer ?
#
loop_
_entity_poly.entity_id
_entity_poly.type
_entity_poly.pdbx_seq_one_letter_code
_entity_poly.pdbx_strand_id
1 'polypeptide(L)'
;DVTRGVLNAIQEVEDLSGRTILDGERILTPARAETGVDIYVSTSSAGGGLQLMVAGVVTTMSAESAQRCALGAGAIVMDSLASNDGRPGYEKIERIRRLRPDMILL
;
A
#
# COMPACT_ATOMS: atom_id res chain seq x y z
N ASP A 1 5.35 -10.56 -1.33
CA ASP A 1 6.13 -10.18 -0.14
C ASP A 1 6.98 -8.96 -0.52
N VAL A 2 6.84 -7.87 0.22
CA VAL A 2 7.59 -6.62 -0.02
C VAL A 2 9.09 -6.86 0.08
N THR A 3 9.51 -7.76 0.97
CA THR A 3 10.91 -8.11 1.21
C THR A 3 11.58 -8.69 -0.05
N ARG A 4 10.87 -9.58 -0.77
CA ARG A 4 11.34 -10.14 -2.05
C ARG A 4 11.49 -9.07 -3.13
N GLY A 5 10.57 -8.10 -3.17
CA GLY A 5 10.66 -6.99 -4.11
C GLY A 5 11.91 -6.14 -3.90
N VAL A 6 12.27 -5.88 -2.63
CA VAL A 6 13.49 -5.13 -2.30
C VAL A 6 14.75 -5.91 -2.66
N LEU A 7 14.82 -7.21 -2.34
CA LEU A 7 15.98 -8.04 -2.70
C LEU A 7 16.22 -8.06 -4.22
N ASN A 8 15.16 -8.20 -5.02
CA ASN A 8 15.28 -8.16 -6.48
C ASN A 8 15.79 -6.80 -6.99
N ALA A 9 15.29 -5.70 -6.44
CA ALA A 9 15.73 -4.36 -6.80
C ALA A 9 17.21 -4.12 -6.44
N ILE A 10 17.67 -4.67 -5.30
CA ILE A 10 19.09 -4.59 -4.92
C ILE A 10 19.94 -5.37 -5.91
N GLN A 11 19.53 -6.58 -6.31
CA GLN A 11 20.25 -7.39 -7.31
C GLN A 11 20.43 -6.64 -8.64
N GLU A 12 19.39 -5.95 -9.12
CA GLU A 12 19.45 -5.13 -10.34
C GLU A 12 20.40 -3.93 -10.17
N VAL A 13 20.47 -3.35 -8.98
CA VAL A 13 21.45 -2.30 -8.66
C VAL A 13 22.87 -2.86 -8.63
N GLU A 14 23.10 -4.08 -8.12
CA GLU A 14 24.41 -4.75 -8.18
C GLU A 14 24.88 -4.91 -9.62
N ASP A 15 24.00 -5.40 -10.50
CA ASP A 15 24.30 -5.60 -11.93
C ASP A 15 24.64 -4.30 -12.66
N LEU A 16 23.92 -3.21 -12.35
CA LEU A 16 24.13 -1.90 -12.97
C LEU A 16 25.34 -1.14 -12.42
N SER A 17 25.64 -1.31 -11.13
CA SER A 17 26.71 -0.56 -10.45
C SER A 17 28.04 -1.31 -10.37
N GLY A 18 28.04 -2.63 -10.56
CA GLY A 18 29.21 -3.49 -10.34
C GLY A 18 29.57 -3.71 -8.87
N ARG A 19 28.70 -3.27 -7.94
CA ARG A 19 28.89 -3.41 -6.49
C ARG A 19 28.24 -4.68 -5.98
N THR A 20 28.86 -5.32 -4.99
CA THR A 20 28.28 -6.47 -4.27
C THR A 20 27.67 -5.97 -2.96
N ILE A 21 26.35 -5.87 -2.90
CA ILE A 21 25.55 -5.40 -1.77
C ILE A 21 24.99 -6.57 -0.95
N LEU A 22 24.70 -7.72 -1.58
CA LEU A 22 24.05 -8.88 -0.95
C LEU A 22 25.01 -10.07 -0.77
N ASP A 23 24.79 -10.81 0.31
CA ASP A 23 25.25 -12.19 0.50
C ASP A 23 24.01 -13.07 0.75
N GLY A 24 23.50 -13.67 -0.33
CA GLY A 24 22.18 -14.30 -0.33
C GLY A 24 21.08 -13.28 -0.07
N GLU A 25 20.40 -13.39 1.07
CA GLU A 25 19.33 -12.45 1.49
C GLU A 25 19.83 -11.42 2.52
N ARG A 26 21.13 -11.43 2.85
CA ARG A 26 21.72 -10.50 3.84
C ARG A 26 22.37 -9.33 3.14
N ILE A 27 22.11 -8.13 3.65
CA ILE A 27 22.79 -6.91 3.21
C ILE A 27 24.15 -6.81 3.89
N LEU A 28 25.19 -6.62 3.10
CA LEU A 28 26.56 -6.51 3.56
C LEU A 28 26.82 -5.10 4.12
N THR A 29 27.39 -5.02 5.32
CA THR A 29 27.77 -3.77 5.99
C THR A 29 29.01 -3.98 6.87
N PRO A 30 29.92 -3.00 7.04
CA PRO A 30 29.95 -1.67 6.41
C PRO A 30 30.43 -1.72 4.95
N ALA A 31 30.35 -0.59 4.24
CA ALA A 31 30.88 -0.50 2.88
C ALA A 31 32.41 -0.59 2.87
N ARG A 32 32.94 -1.41 1.96
CA ARG A 32 34.38 -1.59 1.70
C ARG A 32 34.61 -1.66 0.20
N ALA A 33 35.20 -0.61 -0.38
CA ALA A 33 35.37 -0.48 -1.83
C ALA A 33 34.04 -0.76 -2.56
N GLU A 34 33.98 -1.78 -3.42
CA GLU A 34 32.79 -2.16 -4.18
C GLU A 34 31.86 -3.15 -3.45
N THR A 35 32.09 -3.42 -2.16
CA THR A 35 31.29 -4.39 -1.38
C THR A 35 30.59 -3.73 -0.20
N GLY A 36 29.28 -3.95 -0.06
CA GLY A 36 28.45 -3.52 1.06
C GLY A 36 28.00 -2.06 1.01
N VAL A 37 27.15 -1.73 1.99
CA VAL A 37 26.57 -0.40 2.24
C VAL A 37 26.68 -0.05 3.72
N ASP A 38 26.84 1.24 4.02
CA ASP A 38 26.92 1.71 5.42
C ASP A 38 25.54 1.81 6.07
N ILE A 39 24.52 2.14 5.29
CA ILE A 39 23.15 2.33 5.75
C ILE A 39 22.21 1.74 4.70
N TYR A 40 21.29 0.90 5.15
CA TYR A 40 20.17 0.43 4.36
C TYR A 40 18.86 0.87 5.02
N VAL A 41 17.99 1.49 4.22
CA VAL A 41 16.64 1.88 4.61
C VAL A 41 15.70 1.50 3.48
N SER A 42 14.76 0.60 3.73
CA SER A 42 13.61 0.41 2.85
C SER A 42 12.40 1.10 3.43
N THR A 43 11.77 1.98 2.66
CA THR A 43 10.46 2.52 2.98
C THR A 43 9.45 1.90 2.04
N SER A 44 8.36 1.38 2.59
CA SER A 44 7.17 1.04 1.83
C SER A 44 6.16 2.14 2.07
N SER A 45 5.85 2.91 1.02
CA SER A 45 4.82 3.96 1.08
C SER A 45 3.53 3.44 0.44
N ALA A 46 2.44 3.49 1.19
CA ALA A 46 1.08 3.45 0.64
C ALA A 46 0.55 4.88 0.35
N GLY A 47 1.38 5.90 0.53
CA GLY A 47 1.01 7.30 0.45
C GLY A 47 0.90 7.76 -1.00
N GLY A 48 -0.34 8.00 -1.44
CA GLY A 48 -0.62 8.87 -2.60
C GLY A 48 -1.28 8.22 -3.81
N GLY A 49 -1.75 6.97 -3.72
CA GLY A 49 -2.43 6.34 -4.86
C GLY A 49 -3.36 5.18 -4.53
N LEU A 50 -3.43 4.73 -3.27
CA LEU A 50 -4.31 3.62 -2.90
C LEU A 50 -5.77 4.04 -3.06
N GLN A 51 -6.44 3.45 -4.05
CA GLN A 51 -7.85 3.69 -4.34
C GLN A 51 -8.69 2.75 -3.51
N LEU A 52 -9.34 3.29 -2.48
CA LEU A 52 -10.11 2.49 -1.54
C LEU A 52 -11.58 2.87 -1.51
N MET A 53 -12.40 1.92 -1.09
CA MET A 53 -13.80 2.15 -0.74
C MET A 53 -13.95 2.03 0.77
N VAL A 54 -14.80 2.86 1.36
CA VAL A 54 -15.14 2.77 2.78
C VAL A 54 -16.50 2.10 2.92
N ALA A 55 -16.64 1.21 3.88
CA ALA A 55 -17.91 0.63 4.28
C ALA A 55 -18.09 0.81 5.79
N GLY A 56 -19.32 1.10 6.23
CA GLY A 56 -19.64 1.25 7.65
C GLY A 56 -21.06 0.83 7.98
N VAL A 57 -21.42 0.84 9.26
CA VAL A 57 -22.79 0.47 9.68
C VAL A 57 -23.75 1.64 9.46
N VAL A 58 -23.36 2.85 9.88
CA VAL A 58 -24.17 4.06 9.81
C VAL A 58 -23.44 5.11 8.99
N THR A 59 -24.13 5.68 7.99
CA THR A 59 -23.59 6.68 7.04
C THR A 59 -22.93 7.86 7.77
N THR A 60 -23.64 8.44 8.74
CA THR A 60 -23.24 9.65 9.49
C THR A 60 -22.40 9.38 10.73
N MET A 61 -21.91 8.14 10.92
CA MET A 61 -21.05 7.80 12.07
C MET A 61 -19.88 6.92 11.63
N SER A 62 -20.11 5.63 11.38
CA SER A 62 -19.03 4.69 11.08
C SER A 62 -18.42 4.96 9.71
N ALA A 63 -19.25 5.13 8.67
CA ALA A 63 -18.76 5.34 7.32
C ALA A 63 -18.07 6.71 7.17
N GLU A 64 -18.65 7.76 7.77
CA GLU A 64 -18.03 9.08 7.81
C GLU A 64 -16.71 9.09 8.60
N SER A 65 -16.65 8.41 9.75
CA SER A 65 -15.42 8.31 10.55
C SER A 65 -14.31 7.57 9.81
N ALA A 66 -14.62 6.42 9.21
CA ALA A 66 -13.67 5.64 8.42
C ALA A 66 -13.19 6.41 7.17
N GLN A 67 -14.07 7.17 6.52
CA GLN A 67 -13.69 8.06 5.42
C GLN A 67 -12.72 9.16 5.88
N ARG A 68 -12.97 9.80 7.01
CA ARG A 68 -12.04 10.80 7.57
C ARG A 68 -10.69 10.18 7.92
N CYS A 69 -10.67 8.97 8.47
CA CYS A 69 -9.45 8.22 8.75
C CYS A 69 -8.66 7.92 7.47
N ALA A 70 -9.32 7.41 6.43
CA ALA A 70 -8.71 7.12 5.14
C ALA A 70 -8.11 8.36 4.47
N LEU A 71 -8.86 9.48 4.45
CA LEU A 71 -8.36 10.74 3.91
C LEU A 71 -7.19 11.29 4.73
N GLY A 72 -7.25 11.19 6.07
CA GLY A 72 -6.15 11.57 6.97
C GLY A 72 -4.88 10.74 6.77
N ALA A 73 -5.02 9.48 6.33
CA ALA A 73 -3.91 8.60 5.97
C ALA A 73 -3.36 8.84 4.55
N GLY A 74 -3.95 9.76 3.77
CA GLY A 74 -3.50 10.10 2.42
C GLY A 74 -3.97 9.13 1.32
N ALA A 75 -5.07 8.40 1.55
CA ALA A 75 -5.68 7.52 0.56
C ALA A 75 -6.69 8.24 -0.36
N ILE A 76 -6.99 7.64 -1.52
CA ILE A 76 -8.01 8.11 -2.44
C ILE A 76 -9.31 7.34 -2.17
N VAL A 77 -10.29 8.00 -1.54
CA VAL A 77 -11.60 7.38 -1.25
C VAL A 77 -12.50 7.49 -2.48
N MET A 78 -12.82 6.37 -3.10
CA MET A 78 -13.64 6.31 -4.32
C MET A 78 -15.14 6.38 -4.06
N ASP A 79 -15.62 5.76 -2.98
CA ASP A 79 -17.01 5.82 -2.53
C ASP A 79 -17.09 5.40 -1.04
N SER A 80 -18.22 5.72 -0.42
CA SER A 80 -18.56 5.34 0.95
C SER A 80 -19.92 4.62 0.96
N LEU A 81 -19.93 3.40 1.47
CA LEU A 81 -21.11 2.56 1.61
C LEU A 81 -21.49 2.44 3.08
N ALA A 82 -22.79 2.37 3.38
CA ALA A 82 -23.23 2.03 4.72
C ALA A 82 -24.44 1.11 4.71
N SER A 83 -24.68 0.36 5.79
CA SER A 83 -25.89 -0.49 5.88
C SER A 83 -27.17 0.32 5.69
N ASN A 84 -27.19 1.57 6.13
CA ASN A 84 -28.35 2.48 6.05
C ASN A 84 -28.26 3.56 4.95
N ASP A 85 -27.40 3.41 3.94
CA ASP A 85 -27.19 4.41 2.87
C ASP A 85 -28.31 4.47 1.80
N GLY A 86 -29.40 3.71 2.00
CA GLY A 86 -30.57 3.67 1.12
C GLY A 86 -30.38 2.89 -0.18
N ARG A 87 -29.17 2.39 -0.48
CA ARG A 87 -28.89 1.62 -1.70
C ARG A 87 -29.26 0.15 -1.49
N PRO A 88 -29.97 -0.49 -2.43
CA PRO A 88 -30.14 -1.94 -2.44
C PRO A 88 -28.81 -2.70 -2.48
N GLY A 89 -28.77 -3.92 -1.93
CA GLY A 89 -27.54 -4.72 -1.88
C GLY A 89 -26.92 -5.00 -3.26
N TYR A 90 -27.74 -5.20 -4.30
CA TYR A 90 -27.22 -5.44 -5.65
C TYR A 90 -26.49 -4.21 -6.22
N GLU A 91 -26.95 -2.99 -5.93
CA GLU A 91 -26.28 -1.76 -6.36
C GLU A 91 -24.95 -1.55 -5.64
N LYS A 92 -24.88 -1.92 -4.36
CA LYS A 92 -23.61 -1.89 -3.60
C LYS A 92 -22.58 -2.82 -4.23
N ILE A 93 -23.01 -4.05 -4.57
CA ILE A 93 -22.14 -5.03 -5.25
C ILE A 93 -21.71 -4.52 -6.62
N GLU A 94 -22.63 -3.95 -7.39
CA GLU A 94 -22.32 -3.38 -8.71
C GLU A 94 -21.31 -2.24 -8.61
N ARG A 95 -21.44 -1.34 -7.62
CA ARG A 95 -20.45 -0.29 -7.36
C ARG A 95 -19.08 -0.84 -7.06
N ILE A 96 -18.96 -1.83 -6.17
CA ILE A 96 -17.67 -2.47 -5.85
C ILE A 96 -17.05 -3.03 -7.13
N ARG A 97 -17.84 -3.72 -7.97
CA ARG A 97 -17.37 -4.29 -9.24
C ARG A 97 -16.98 -3.26 -10.28
N ARG A 98 -17.68 -2.13 -10.34
CA ARG A 98 -17.43 -1.04 -11.30
C ARG A 98 -16.20 -0.23 -10.91
N LEU A 99 -16.08 0.13 -9.63
CA LEU A 99 -14.99 0.95 -9.12
C LEU A 99 -13.70 0.16 -8.92
N ARG A 100 -13.79 -1.16 -8.68
CA ARG A 100 -12.65 -2.06 -8.47
C ARG A 100 -11.63 -1.48 -7.48
N PRO A 101 -12.03 -1.24 -6.21
CA PRO A 101 -11.09 -0.74 -5.21
C PRO A 101 -9.96 -1.73 -4.95
N ASP A 102 -8.77 -1.19 -4.72
CA ASP A 102 -7.61 -1.96 -4.27
C ASP A 102 -7.82 -2.50 -2.85
N MET A 103 -8.64 -1.79 -2.05
CA MET A 103 -8.93 -2.11 -0.65
C MET A 103 -10.34 -1.63 -0.23
N ILE A 104 -10.98 -2.37 0.68
CA ILE A 104 -12.17 -1.91 1.40
C ILE A 104 -11.80 -1.69 2.87
N LEU A 105 -12.07 -0.49 3.39
CA LEU A 105 -11.94 -0.14 4.80
C LEU A 105 -13.30 -0.31 5.49
N LEU A 106 -13.33 -1.00 6.63
CA LEU A 106 -14.55 -1.35 7.39
C LEU A 106 -14.59 -0.66 8.76
#